data_AF-A0AAV2VPD9-F1
#
_entry.id   AF-A0AAV2VPD9-F1
#
_cell.length_a   1.000
_cell.length_b   1.000
_cell.length_c   1.000
_cell.angle_alpha   90.00
_cell.angle_beta   90.00
_cell.angle_gamma   90.00
#
_symmetry.space_group_name_H-M   'P 1'
#
loop_
_entity.id
_entity.type
_entity.pdbx_description
1 polymer ?
#
loop_
_entity_poly.entity_id
_entity_poly.type
_entity_poly.pdbx_seq_one_letter_code
_entity_poly.pdbx_strand_id
1 'polypeptide(L)' 'MQDIDVFERFSQATTHSAIAGNKLGLLGYSSDENSKVDAEEAAIRLCLTKTHYTLPNCKIIASK' A
#
# COMPACT_ATOMS: atom_id res chain seq x y z
N MET A 1 -15.81 2.60 -4.39
CA MET A 1 -15.08 3.80 -4.87
C MET A 1 -14.04 4.15 -3.81
N GLN A 2 -12.98 3.34 -3.67
CA GLN A 2 -11.96 3.51 -2.62
C GLN A 2 -10.54 3.32 -3.16
N ASP A 3 -10.36 2.50 -4.21
CA ASP A 3 -9.03 2.21 -4.75
C ASP A 3 -8.48 3.32 -5.65
N ILE A 4 -9.34 4.01 -6.42
CA ILE A 4 -8.94 5.15 -7.25
C ILE A 4 -8.35 6.26 -6.38
N ASP A 5 -8.98 6.55 -5.23
CA ASP A 5 -8.49 7.54 -4.27
C ASP A 5 -7.09 7.18 -3.73
N VAL A 6 -6.79 5.89 -3.56
CA VAL A 6 -5.45 5.44 -3.14
C VAL A 6 -4.41 5.76 -4.21
N PHE A 7 -4.72 5.54 -5.49
CA PHE A 7 -3.81 5.86 -6.58
C PHE A 7 -3.65 7.37 -6.79
N GLU A 8 -4.71 8.16 -6.62
CA GLU A 8 -4.63 9.63 -6.66
C GLU A 8 -3.74 10.17 -5.53
N ARG A 9 -3.93 9.69 -4.30
CA ARG A 9 -3.09 10.05 -3.15
C ARG A 9 -1.63 9.65 -3.36
N PHE A 10 -1.37 8.45 -3.88
CA PHE A 10 -0.01 8.02 -4.22
C PHE A 10 0.62 8.88 -5.32
N SER A 11 -0.16 9.28 -6.34
CA SER A 11 0.31 10.17 -7.40
C SER A 11 0.74 11.53 -6.84
N GLN A 12 -0.07 12.09 -5.94
CA GLN A 12 0.14 13.40 -5.31
C GLN A 12 1.18 13.41 -4.18
N ALA A 13 1.51 12.25 -3.60
CA ALA A 13 2.48 12.16 -2.52
C ALA A 13 3.85 12.72 -2.95
N THR A 14 4.40 13.63 -2.15
CA THR A 14 5.73 14.24 -2.36
C THR A 14 6.82 13.55 -1.55
N THR A 15 6.43 12.65 -0.65
CA THR A 15 7.26 11.90 0.29
C THR A 15 7.34 10.43 -0.11
N HIS A 16 8.17 9.66 0.59
CA HIS A 16 8.24 8.22 0.37
C HIS A 16 6.89 7.58 0.63
N SER A 17 6.41 6.86 -0.37
CA SER A 17 5.06 6.28 -0.36
C SER A 17 5.04 4.96 -1.10
N ALA A 18 4.11 4.09 -0.71
CA ALA A 18 3.93 2.81 -1.36
C ALA A 18 2.48 2.34 -1.33
N ILE A 19 2.13 1.56 -2.34
CA ILE A 19 0.89 0.80 -2.42
C ILE A 19 1.25 -0.67 -2.42
N ALA A 20 0.68 -1.43 -1.50
CA ALA A 20 0.67 -2.88 -1.52
C ALA A 20 -0.74 -3.40 -1.80
N GLY A 21 -0.85 -4.55 -2.44
CA GLY A 21 -2.14 -5.20 -2.62
C GLY A 21 -2.06 -6.69 -2.84
N ASN A 22 -3.24 -7.33 -2.90
CA ASN A 22 -3.37 -8.77 -3.09
C ASN A 22 -4.26 -9.13 -4.29
N LYS A 23 -4.41 -10.44 -4.55
CA LYS A 23 -5.21 -10.96 -5.67
C LYS A 23 -6.73 -10.69 -5.56
N LEU A 24 -7.21 -10.23 -4.41
CA LEU A 24 -8.62 -9.86 -4.20
C LEU A 24 -8.86 -8.35 -4.41
N GLY A 25 -7.82 -7.58 -4.74
CA GLY A 25 -7.92 -6.13 -4.90
C GLY A 25 -7.89 -5.36 -3.58
N LEU A 26 -7.56 -6.00 -2.45
CA LEU A 26 -7.36 -5.27 -1.20
C LEU A 26 -6.05 -4.48 -1.25
N LEU A 27 -6.11 -3.19 -0.91
CA LEU A 27 -4.97 -2.28 -0.96
C LEU A 27 -4.58 -1.75 0.43
N GLY A 28 -3.27 -1.70 0.68
CA GLY A 28 -2.63 -0.94 1.76
C GLY A 28 -1.83 0.21 1.17
N TYR A 29 -1.94 1.39 1.76
CA TYR A 29 -1.27 2.62 1.29
C TYR A 29 -0.56 3.29 2.45
N SER A 30 0.71 3.65 2.25
CA SER A 30 1.52 4.46 3.17
C SER A 30 2.07 5.69 2.46
N SER A 31 2.24 6.76 3.22
CA SER A 31 2.89 8.01 2.80
C SER A 31 3.62 8.62 3.98
N ASP A 32 4.47 9.61 3.69
CA ASP A 32 5.17 10.41 4.72
C ASP A 32 6.15 9.60 5.57
N GLU A 33 6.70 8.55 4.99
CA GLU A 33 7.68 7.68 5.63
C GLU A 33 9.11 8.18 5.41
N ASN A 34 10.02 7.80 6.32
CA ASN A 34 11.41 8.29 6.31
C ASN A 34 12.25 7.72 5.17
N SER A 35 11.85 6.59 4.59
CA SER A 35 12.51 5.96 3.47
C SER A 35 11.52 5.20 2.59
N LYS A 36 11.93 4.89 1.37
CA LYS A 36 11.18 4.01 0.46
C LYS A 36 10.91 2.63 1.07
N VAL A 37 11.88 2.07 1.81
CA VAL A 37 11.75 0.75 2.43
C VAL A 37 10.70 0.80 3.55
N ASP A 38 10.72 1.84 4.38
CA ASP A 38 9.72 2.03 5.44
C ASP A 38 8.31 2.17 4.86
N ALA A 39 8.18 2.89 3.73
CA ALA A 39 6.92 2.98 2.99
C ALA A 39 6.42 1.61 2.51
N GLU A 40 7.29 0.82 1.88
CA GLU A 40 6.94 -0.51 1.41
C GLU A 40 6.51 -1.44 2.56
N GLU A 41 7.25 -1.45 3.67
CA GLU A 41 6.89 -2.24 4.86
C GLU A 41 5.56 -1.81 5.47
N ALA A 42 5.33 -0.50 5.60
CA ALA A 42 4.08 0.05 6.11
C ALA A 42 2.89 -0.30 5.22
N ALA A 43 3.04 -0.17 3.89
CA ALA A 43 2.00 -0.50 2.93
C ALA A 43 1.65 -2.00 2.97
N ILE A 44 2.65 -2.89 3.04
CA ILE A 44 2.43 -4.33 3.20
C ILE A 44 1.69 -4.61 4.50
N ARG A 45 2.10 -4.02 5.63
CA ARG A 45 1.44 -4.21 6.92
C ARG A 45 -0.02 -3.77 6.87
N LEU A 46 -0.31 -2.63 6.26
CA LEU A 46 -1.69 -2.13 6.09
C LEU A 46 -2.52 -2.97 5.13
N CYS A 47 -1.91 -3.58 4.12
CA CYS A 47 -2.61 -4.55 3.27
C CYS A 47 -2.95 -5.82 4.06
N LEU A 48 -2.01 -6.32 4.87
CA LEU A 48 -2.18 -7.53 5.67
C LEU A 48 -3.28 -7.39 6.73
N THR A 49 -3.43 -6.23 7.36
CA THR A 49 -4.51 -6.00 8.35
C THR A 49 -5.90 -6.05 7.72
N LYS A 50 -6.01 -5.79 6.42
CA LYS A 50 -7.26 -5.88 5.66
C LYS A 50 -7.52 -7.29 5.12
N THR A 51 -6.51 -8.15 5.07
CA THR A 51 -6.68 -9.54 4.67
C THR A 51 -7.17 -10.41 5.82
N HIS A 52 -8.29 -11.11 5.62
CA HIS A 52 -8.61 -12.26 6.44
C HIS A 52 -7.66 -13.43 6.08
N TYR A 53 -7.29 -14.23 7.08
CA TYR A 53 -6.23 -15.26 7.10
C TYR A 53 -6.09 -16.20 5.89
N THR A 54 -7.07 -16.26 4.98
CA THR A 54 -7.07 -17.17 3.84
C THR A 54 -6.20 -16.73 2.66
N LEU A 55 -5.81 -15.45 2.55
CA LEU A 55 -4.98 -14.93 1.45
C LEU A 55 -3.98 -13.85 1.90
N PRO A 56 -2.92 -14.21 2.65
CA PRO A 56 -1.98 -13.26 3.26
C PRO A 56 -0.94 -12.67 2.29
N ASN A 57 -1.01 -12.95 0.99
CA ASN A 57 0.06 -12.55 0.07
C ASN A 57 -0.18 -11.14 -0.49
N CYS A 58 0.09 -10.14 0.34
CA CYS A 58 0.23 -8.75 -0.08
C CYS A 58 1.60 -8.53 -0.76
N LYS A 59 1.61 -7.79 -1.87
CA LYS A 59 2.83 -7.45 -2.63
C LYS A 59 2.82 -5.96 -2.98
N ILE A 60 4.01 -5.38 -3.14
CA ILE A 60 4.15 -4.01 -3.64
C ILE A 60 3.65 -3.92 -5.08
N ILE A 61 2.77 -2.95 -5.31
CA ILE A 61 2.22 -2.60 -6.63
C ILE A 61 2.94 -1.36 -7.17
N ALA A 62 3.20 -0.38 -6.30
CA ALA A 62 3.92 0.84 -6.64
C ALA A 62 4.66 1.38 -5.41
N SER A 63 5.83 1.98 -5.62
CA SER A 63 6.59 2.66 -4.57
C SER A 63 7.47 3.76 -5.16
N LYS A 64 7.63 4.88 -4.44
CA LYS A 64 8.51 6.00 -4.82
C LYS A 64 9.10 6.68 -3.58
#